data_AF-A0AAD7I921-F1
#
_entry.id   AF-A0AAD7I921-F1
#
_cell.length_a   1.000
_cell.length_b   1.000
_cell.length_c   1.000
_cell.angle_alpha   90.00
_cell.angle_beta   90.00
_cell.angle_gamma   90.00
#
_symmetry.space_group_name_H-M   'P 1'
#
loop_
_entity.id
_entity.type
_entity.pdbx_description
1 polymer ?
#
loop_
_entity_poly.entity_id
_entity_poly.type
_entity_poly.pdbx_seq_one_letter_code
_entity_poly.pdbx_strand_id
1 'polypeptide(L)'
;MRERNRKKLLDAPSAAIFWKEIKKLSDPAPIPVSVTAEALRNVFEKRLNPPEHLPESFDATEHKFNRLLAILIPETTIDSSNEGFFSAEWTEEDTAEVKDHIRKHGLASATGEDAILYGEILEIPNDALAYLCNDCIRRRDGPSICCVLKLLTLLIHKRITKWAIARGLIPDYQNGFREGYRTNNNPFILRCVKEWARANGFTVYVAAVDATNAFPSTDHPTLWLKLIRMGMGGAIFD
;
A
#
# COMPACT_ATOMS: atom_id res chain seq x y z
N MET A 1 11.70 30.85 18.65
CA MET A 1 12.58 29.71 18.31
C MET A 1 14.00 30.05 18.76
N ARG A 2 14.69 29.20 19.54
CA ARG A 2 16.06 29.49 20.04
C ARG A 2 17.07 29.62 18.87
N GLU A 3 18.03 30.54 18.95
CA GLU A 3 19.05 30.85 17.92
C GLU A 3 19.71 29.59 17.32
N ARG A 4 20.06 28.64 18.19
CA ARG A 4 20.68 27.35 17.83
C ARG A 4 19.80 26.48 16.94
N ASN A 5 18.49 26.51 17.14
CA ASN A 5 17.53 25.72 16.36
C ASN A 5 17.35 26.33 14.96
N ARG A 6 17.34 27.67 14.88
CA ARG A 6 17.30 28.38 13.60
C ARG A 6 18.55 28.08 12.76
N LYS A 7 19.74 28.12 13.38
CA LYS A 7 21.00 27.77 12.69
C LYS A 7 20.99 26.33 12.15
N LYS A 8 20.53 25.35 12.95
CA LYS A 8 20.40 23.95 12.51
C LYS A 8 19.48 23.76 11.29
N LEU A 9 18.43 24.57 11.19
CA LEU A 9 17.52 24.52 10.05
C LEU A 9 18.13 25.19 8.81
N LEU A 10 18.75 26.35 8.97
CA LEU A 10 19.37 27.08 7.86
C LEU A 10 20.60 26.35 7.28
N ASP A 11 21.34 25.66 8.15
CA ASP A 11 22.56 24.91 7.77
C ASP A 11 22.25 23.45 7.38
N ALA A 12 20.98 23.07 7.21
CA ALA A 12 20.61 21.70 6.90
C ALA A 12 21.12 21.29 5.50
N PRO A 13 21.97 20.26 5.37
CA PRO A 13 22.62 19.91 4.11
C PRO A 13 21.68 19.19 3.11
N SER A 14 20.45 18.89 3.53
CA SER A 14 19.41 18.38 2.65
C SER A 14 18.01 18.70 3.20
N ALA A 15 17.02 18.69 2.31
CA ALA A 15 15.62 18.81 2.69
C ALA A 15 15.19 17.73 3.71
N ALA A 16 15.73 16.52 3.62
CA ALA A 16 15.41 15.44 4.56
C ALA A 16 15.86 15.77 6.00
N ILE A 17 17.07 16.33 6.14
CA ILE A 17 17.61 16.73 7.44
C ILE A 17 16.87 17.96 7.98
N PHE A 18 16.56 18.93 7.12
CA PHE A 18 15.73 20.08 7.48
C PHE A 18 14.40 19.66 8.10
N TRP A 19 13.65 18.78 7.41
CA TRP A 19 12.36 18.30 7.89
C TRP A 19 12.48 17.45 9.16
N LYS A 20 13.55 16.66 9.31
CA LYS A 20 13.82 15.90 10.53
C LYS A 20 14.04 16.81 11.74
N GLU A 21 14.77 17.91 11.56
CA GLU A 21 14.99 18.89 12.64
C GLU A 21 13.72 19.71 12.93
N ILE A 22 12.93 20.11 11.93
CA ILE A 22 11.61 20.71 12.17
C ILE A 22 10.73 19.75 12.99
N LYS A 23 10.65 18.48 12.58
CA LYS A 23 9.84 17.48 13.26
C LYS A 23 10.22 17.34 14.74
N LYS A 24 11.52 17.30 15.06
CA LYS A 24 12.00 17.28 16.46
C LYS A 24 11.61 18.52 17.28
N LEU A 25 11.45 19.66 16.63
CA LEU A 25 11.16 20.94 17.28
C LEU A 25 9.66 21.21 17.42
N SER A 26 8.87 20.61 16.53
CA SER A 26 7.43 20.84 16.39
C SER A 26 6.59 19.73 16.97
N ASP A 27 7.07 18.48 16.93
CA ASP A 27 6.30 17.36 17.43
C ASP A 27 6.24 17.40 18.96
N PRO A 28 5.05 17.20 19.56
CA PRO A 28 4.93 17.02 20.99
C PRO A 28 5.75 15.81 21.43
N ALA A 29 6.23 15.84 22.68
CA ALA A 29 6.92 14.68 23.26
C ALA A 29 6.02 13.44 23.13
N PRO A 30 6.58 12.28 22.70
CA PRO A 30 5.79 11.08 22.51
C PRO A 30 5.11 10.71 23.83
N ILE A 31 3.79 10.73 23.83
CA ILE A 31 2.97 10.32 24.97
C ILE A 31 3.00 8.78 24.98
N PRO A 32 3.37 8.13 26.09
CA PRO A 32 3.28 6.68 26.21
C PRO A 32 1.85 6.25 25.90
N VAL A 33 1.69 5.28 24.99
CA VAL A 33 0.37 4.73 24.66
C VAL A 33 -0.15 4.04 25.91
N SER A 34 -1.15 4.65 26.57
CA SER A 34 -1.69 4.20 27.85
C SER A 34 -2.90 3.27 27.70
N VAL A 35 -3.23 2.87 26.47
CA VAL A 35 -4.40 2.04 26.16
C VAL A 35 -3.95 0.61 25.91
N THR A 36 -4.64 -0.34 26.54
CA THR A 36 -4.40 -1.77 26.31
C THR A 36 -4.96 -2.18 24.94
N ALA A 37 -4.45 -3.29 24.39
CA ALA A 37 -5.01 -3.87 23.16
C ALA A 37 -6.53 -4.16 23.31
N GLU A 38 -6.95 -4.66 24.48
CA GLU A 38 -8.36 -4.90 24.78
C GLU A 38 -9.19 -3.62 24.78
N ALA A 39 -8.66 -2.51 25.32
CA ALA A 39 -9.36 -1.21 25.30
C ALA A 39 -9.55 -0.68 23.87
N LEU A 40 -8.65 -1.04 22.95
CA LEU A 40 -8.74 -0.65 21.55
C LEU A 40 -9.64 -1.57 20.72
N ARG A 41 -9.92 -2.80 21.20
CA ARG A 41 -10.68 -3.83 20.50
C ARG A 41 -12.02 -3.32 19.97
N ASN A 42 -12.85 -2.74 20.82
CA ASN A 42 -14.18 -2.24 20.44
C ASN A 42 -14.11 -1.16 19.33
N VAL A 43 -13.06 -0.33 19.34
CA VAL A 43 -12.85 0.70 18.33
C VAL A 43 -12.43 0.06 17.00
N PHE A 44 -11.51 -0.90 17.05
CA PHE A 44 -11.03 -1.59 15.86
C PHE A 44 -12.08 -2.51 15.24
N GLU A 45 -12.80 -3.31 16.03
CA GLU A 45 -13.87 -4.17 15.52
C GLU A 45 -14.90 -3.38 14.72
N LYS A 46 -15.32 -2.22 15.22
CA LYS A 46 -16.26 -1.36 14.48
C LYS A 46 -15.66 -0.77 13.20
N ARG A 47 -14.35 -0.53 13.16
CA ARG A 47 -13.67 0.05 12.00
C ARG A 47 -13.29 -0.99 10.95
N LEU A 48 -12.97 -2.21 11.38
CA LEU A 48 -12.48 -3.30 10.55
C LEU A 48 -13.61 -4.03 9.82
N ASN A 49 -14.83 -3.99 10.38
CA ASN A 49 -15.98 -4.69 9.79
C ASN A 49 -16.80 -3.77 8.88
N PRO A 50 -17.36 -4.30 7.78
CA PRO A 50 -18.30 -3.57 6.94
C PRO A 50 -19.50 -3.04 7.74
N PRO A 51 -20.11 -1.92 7.34
CA PRO A 51 -21.29 -1.39 8.01
C PRO A 51 -22.46 -2.38 7.87
N GLU A 52 -23.26 -2.53 8.92
CA GLU A 52 -24.46 -3.40 8.91
C GLU A 52 -25.49 -2.96 7.86
N HIS A 53 -25.55 -1.66 7.59
CA HIS A 53 -26.40 -1.05 6.57
C HIS A 53 -25.56 -0.14 5.67
N LEU A 54 -25.79 -0.24 4.36
CA LEU A 54 -25.14 0.65 3.40
C LEU A 54 -25.62 2.09 3.62
N PRO A 55 -24.72 3.10 3.54
CA PRO A 55 -25.13 4.50 3.58
C PRO A 55 -26.12 4.83 2.47
N GLU A 56 -27.06 5.74 2.71
CA GLU A 56 -28.05 6.17 1.71
C GLU A 56 -27.42 6.77 0.45
N SER A 57 -26.22 7.37 0.59
CA SER A 57 -25.45 7.90 -0.53
C SER A 57 -24.77 6.83 -1.40
N PHE A 58 -24.83 5.56 -1.00
CA PHE A 58 -24.22 4.45 -1.72
C PHE A 58 -25.18 3.85 -2.74
N ASP A 59 -24.69 3.51 -3.93
CA ASP A 59 -25.51 2.83 -4.94
C ASP A 59 -25.72 1.37 -4.54
N ALA A 60 -26.82 1.11 -3.83
CA ALA A 60 -27.20 -0.22 -3.38
C ALA A 60 -27.49 -1.19 -4.54
N THR A 61 -27.89 -0.65 -5.71
CA THR A 61 -28.18 -1.46 -6.89
C THR A 61 -26.89 -1.92 -7.55
N GLU A 62 -25.95 -1.01 -7.80
CA GLU A 62 -24.62 -1.36 -8.31
C GLU A 62 -23.89 -2.32 -7.38
N HIS A 63 -23.92 -2.06 -6.07
CA HIS A 63 -23.35 -2.96 -5.07
C HIS A 63 -23.90 -4.39 -5.17
N LYS A 64 -25.23 -4.53 -5.31
CA LYS A 64 -25.87 -5.85 -5.46
C LYS A 64 -25.45 -6.53 -6.77
N PHE A 65 -25.39 -5.79 -7.87
CA PHE A 65 -24.93 -6.32 -9.15
C PHE A 65 -23.47 -6.76 -9.11
N ASN A 66 -22.58 -5.97 -8.50
CA ASN A 66 -21.17 -6.33 -8.39
C ASN A 66 -20.98 -7.64 -7.62
N ARG A 67 -21.73 -7.86 -6.53
CA ARG A 67 -21.70 -9.12 -5.79
C ARG A 67 -22.19 -10.31 -6.61
N LEU A 68 -23.26 -10.16 -7.38
CA LEU A 68 -23.76 -11.21 -8.26
C LEU A 68 -22.77 -11.54 -9.38
N LEU A 69 -22.16 -10.52 -9.98
CA LEU A 69 -21.17 -10.69 -11.04
C LEU A 69 -19.84 -11.26 -10.54
N ALA A 70 -19.42 -10.91 -9.32
CA ALA A 70 -18.21 -11.46 -8.72
C ALA A 70 -18.30 -12.98 -8.49
N ILE A 71 -19.50 -13.51 -8.21
CA ILE A 71 -19.73 -14.97 -8.10
C ILE A 71 -19.51 -15.68 -9.45
N LEU A 72 -19.64 -14.97 -10.57
CA LEU A 72 -19.41 -15.53 -11.91
C LEU A 72 -17.94 -15.53 -12.31
N ILE A 73 -17.04 -14.97 -11.49
CA ILE A 73 -15.59 -15.09 -11.70
C ILE A 73 -15.22 -16.56 -11.50
N PRO A 74 -14.57 -17.22 -12.48
CA PRO A 74 -14.21 -18.63 -12.35
C PRO A 74 -13.14 -18.80 -11.26
N GLU A 75 -13.12 -19.98 -10.61
CA GLU A 75 -12.12 -20.32 -9.58
C GLU A 75 -10.67 -20.39 -10.10
N THR A 76 -10.51 -20.46 -11.42
CA THR A 76 -9.21 -20.41 -12.08
C THR A 76 -9.35 -19.51 -13.28
N THR A 77 -8.62 -18.40 -13.25
CA THR A 77 -8.64 -17.37 -14.29
C THR A 77 -7.43 -17.52 -15.20
N ILE A 78 -7.52 -16.90 -16.38
CA ILE A 78 -6.46 -16.93 -17.38
C ILE A 78 -5.73 -15.60 -17.36
N ASP A 79 -4.40 -15.66 -17.27
CA ASP A 79 -3.56 -14.51 -17.49
C ASP A 79 -3.56 -14.16 -18.97
N SER A 80 -4.25 -13.06 -19.30
CA SER A 80 -4.34 -12.54 -20.67
C SER A 80 -3.19 -11.59 -21.02
N SER A 81 -2.26 -11.33 -20.09
CA SER A 81 -1.09 -10.51 -20.37
C SER A 81 -0.04 -11.29 -21.17
N ASN A 82 0.52 -10.67 -22.21
CA ASN A 82 1.57 -11.29 -23.01
C ASN A 82 2.86 -11.50 -22.20
N GLU A 83 3.04 -10.69 -21.16
CA GLU A 83 4.19 -10.68 -20.27
C GLU A 83 4.10 -11.74 -19.17
N GLY A 84 2.93 -12.38 -18.98
CA GLY A 84 2.71 -13.36 -17.92
C GLY A 84 2.75 -12.75 -16.51
N PHE A 85 2.25 -11.52 -16.33
CA PHE A 85 2.33 -10.79 -15.07
C PHE A 85 1.69 -11.52 -13.87
N PHE A 86 0.78 -12.45 -14.08
CA PHE A 86 0.05 -13.11 -12.99
C PHE A 86 0.18 -14.63 -13.02
N SER A 87 0.78 -15.18 -14.09
CA SER A 87 1.00 -16.60 -14.32
C SER A 87 2.47 -17.01 -14.23
N ALA A 88 3.43 -16.10 -14.44
CA ALA A 88 4.85 -16.40 -14.34
C ALA A 88 5.26 -16.73 -12.90
N GLU A 89 6.11 -17.75 -12.74
CA GLU A 89 6.70 -18.07 -11.43
C GLU A 89 7.70 -16.99 -10.99
N TRP A 90 7.84 -16.78 -9.68
CA TRP A 90 8.94 -15.97 -9.15
C TRP A 90 10.27 -16.69 -9.28
N THR A 91 11.31 -15.95 -9.63
CA THR A 91 12.68 -16.47 -9.72
C THR A 91 13.51 -16.17 -8.47
N GLU A 92 14.75 -16.65 -8.45
CA GLU A 92 15.71 -16.30 -7.39
C GLU A 92 16.00 -14.78 -7.36
N GLU A 93 16.01 -14.14 -8.53
CA GLU A 93 16.22 -12.69 -8.63
C GLU A 93 15.06 -11.91 -8.00
N ASP A 94 13.81 -12.35 -8.21
CA ASP A 94 12.63 -11.72 -7.59
C ASP A 94 12.73 -11.75 -6.05
N THR A 95 13.14 -12.88 -5.48
CA THR A 95 13.28 -13.01 -4.01
C THR A 95 14.47 -12.23 -3.48
N ALA A 96 15.59 -12.18 -4.23
CA ALA A 96 16.74 -11.34 -3.90
C ALA A 96 16.35 -9.85 -3.81
N GLU A 97 15.57 -9.35 -4.79
CA GLU A 97 15.07 -7.97 -4.78
C GLU A 97 14.21 -7.66 -3.54
N VAL A 98 13.33 -8.59 -3.15
CA VAL A 98 12.47 -8.40 -1.98
C VAL A 98 13.28 -8.43 -0.69
N LYS A 99 14.28 -9.30 -0.58
CA LYS A 99 15.20 -9.27 0.56
C LYS A 99 15.94 -7.95 0.69
N ASP A 100 16.41 -7.40 -0.42
CA ASP A 100 17.08 -6.10 -0.41
C ASP A 100 16.15 -4.98 0.04
N HIS A 101 14.87 -5.04 -0.36
CA HIS A 101 13.86 -4.13 0.16
C HIS A 101 13.66 -4.29 1.68
N ILE A 102 13.56 -5.52 2.18
CA ILE A 102 13.43 -5.82 3.61
C ILE A 102 14.66 -5.35 4.40
N ARG A 103 15.87 -5.53 3.88
CA ARG A 103 17.11 -5.03 4.53
C ARG A 103 17.09 -3.51 4.67
N LYS A 104 16.61 -2.80 3.65
CA LYS A 104 16.57 -1.32 3.63
C LYS A 104 15.48 -0.75 4.54
N HIS A 105 14.34 -1.42 4.66
CA HIS A 105 13.12 -0.82 5.24
C HIS A 105 12.49 -1.63 6.38
N GLY A 106 12.83 -2.90 6.52
CA GLY A 106 12.10 -3.87 7.35
C GLY A 106 12.77 -4.30 8.65
N LEU A 107 14.09 -4.12 8.81
CA LEU A 107 14.87 -4.70 9.92
C LEU A 107 14.42 -4.27 11.33
N ALA A 108 13.84 -3.07 11.47
CA ALA A 108 13.33 -2.57 12.75
C ALA A 108 11.80 -2.79 12.92
N SER A 109 11.18 -3.59 12.06
CA SER A 109 9.74 -3.88 12.14
C SER A 109 9.44 -4.79 13.33
N ALA A 110 8.24 -4.65 13.90
CA ALA A 110 7.72 -5.60 14.87
C ALA A 110 7.57 -7.01 14.28
N THR A 111 7.68 -8.02 15.12
CA THR A 111 7.40 -9.43 14.78
C THR A 111 5.91 -9.68 14.62
N GLY A 112 5.56 -10.74 13.91
CA GLY A 112 4.19 -11.29 13.91
C GLY A 112 3.87 -12.02 15.21
N GLU A 113 2.70 -12.67 15.23
CA GLU A 113 2.27 -13.56 16.32
C GLU A 113 3.23 -14.75 16.53
N ASP A 114 3.88 -15.17 15.44
CA ASP A 114 4.88 -16.24 15.42
C ASP A 114 6.24 -15.85 16.05
N ALA A 115 6.42 -14.58 16.43
CA ALA A 115 7.65 -14.03 16.99
C ALA A 115 8.92 -14.19 16.11
N ILE A 116 8.76 -14.56 14.83
CA ILE A 116 9.87 -14.73 13.90
C ILE A 116 10.35 -13.36 13.39
N LEU A 117 11.67 -13.14 13.38
CA LEU A 117 12.29 -11.91 12.92
C LEU A 117 12.61 -11.95 11.42
N TYR A 118 12.69 -10.77 10.79
CA TYR A 118 13.20 -10.67 9.42
C TYR A 118 14.61 -11.22 9.25
N GLY A 119 15.44 -11.15 10.30
CA GLY A 119 16.78 -11.74 10.27
C GLY A 119 16.75 -13.21 9.88
N GLU A 120 15.83 -13.99 10.44
CA GLU A 120 15.71 -15.43 10.18
C GLU A 120 15.28 -15.71 8.73
N ILE A 121 14.36 -14.92 8.18
CA ILE A 121 13.92 -15.04 6.78
C ILE A 121 15.04 -14.65 5.79
N LEU A 122 15.87 -13.66 6.16
CA LEU A 122 16.94 -13.18 5.29
C LEU A 122 18.05 -14.23 5.09
N GLU A 123 18.21 -15.17 6.03
CA GLU A 123 19.17 -16.28 5.96
C GLU A 123 18.70 -17.44 5.06
N ILE A 124 17.39 -17.60 4.82
CA ILE A 124 16.85 -18.69 3.98
C ILE A 124 17.31 -18.48 2.52
N PRO A 125 17.88 -19.46 1.80
CA PRO A 125 18.28 -19.29 0.40
C PRO A 125 17.18 -18.72 -0.50
N ASN A 126 17.57 -17.91 -1.50
CA ASN A 126 16.62 -17.19 -2.35
C ASN A 126 15.79 -18.13 -3.24
N ASP A 127 16.42 -19.19 -3.75
CA ASP A 127 15.80 -20.27 -4.54
C ASP A 127 14.79 -21.06 -3.71
N ALA A 128 15.12 -21.35 -2.45
CA ALA A 128 14.21 -22.01 -1.52
C ALA A 128 12.97 -21.15 -1.21
N LEU A 129 13.15 -19.84 -1.03
CA LEU A 129 12.04 -18.90 -0.88
C LEU A 129 11.19 -18.79 -2.14
N ALA A 130 11.82 -18.75 -3.32
CA ALA A 130 11.11 -18.70 -4.59
C ALA A 130 10.25 -19.96 -4.78
N TYR A 131 10.85 -21.13 -4.54
CA TYR A 131 10.15 -22.41 -4.56
C TYR A 131 8.94 -22.41 -3.61
N LEU A 132 9.13 -21.98 -2.35
CA LEU A 132 8.06 -21.93 -1.35
C LEU A 132 6.92 -21.00 -1.80
N CYS A 133 7.23 -19.78 -2.23
CA CYS A 133 6.22 -18.83 -2.67
C CYS A 133 5.46 -19.32 -3.92
N ASN A 134 6.14 -19.96 -4.87
CA ASN A 134 5.49 -20.54 -6.04
C ASN A 134 4.61 -21.75 -5.65
N ASP A 135 5.05 -22.60 -4.72
CA ASP A 135 4.24 -23.73 -4.23
C ASP A 135 2.97 -23.25 -3.52
N CYS A 136 3.05 -22.18 -2.72
CA CYS A 136 1.89 -21.51 -2.11
C CYS A 136 0.86 -21.09 -3.18
N ILE A 137 1.30 -20.39 -4.23
CA ILE A 137 0.42 -19.96 -5.31
C ILE A 137 -0.18 -21.14 -6.08
N ARG A 138 0.62 -22.16 -6.42
CA ARG A 138 0.10 -23.36 -7.12
C ARG A 138 -0.96 -24.11 -6.31
N ARG A 139 -0.80 -24.14 -4.98
CA ARG A 139 -1.76 -24.78 -4.07
C ARG A 139 -2.96 -23.90 -3.72
N ARG A 140 -2.93 -22.61 -4.08
CA ARG A 140 -3.87 -21.58 -3.63
C ARG A 140 -3.96 -21.54 -2.10
N ASP A 141 -2.80 -21.65 -1.46
CA ASP A 141 -2.67 -21.68 0.01
C ASP A 141 -1.52 -20.78 0.47
N GLY A 142 -1.76 -20.03 1.54
CA GLY A 142 -0.84 -19.02 2.06
C GLY A 142 0.09 -19.59 3.15
N PRO A 143 1.30 -19.05 3.30
CA PRO A 143 2.17 -19.42 4.41
C PRO A 143 1.58 -18.94 5.75
N SER A 144 1.59 -19.81 6.76
CA SER A 144 1.15 -19.47 8.12
C SER A 144 2.16 -18.60 8.89
N ILE A 145 3.41 -18.57 8.45
CA ILE A 145 4.48 -17.75 9.02
C ILE A 145 4.31 -16.30 8.53
N CYS A 146 4.12 -15.36 9.46
CA CYS A 146 3.80 -13.96 9.21
C CYS A 146 4.87 -13.25 8.36
N CYS A 147 6.15 -13.50 8.65
CA CYS A 147 7.24 -12.88 7.91
C CYS A 147 7.36 -13.43 6.47
N VAL A 148 7.04 -14.71 6.26
CA VAL A 148 6.98 -15.31 4.91
C VAL A 148 5.76 -14.79 4.16
N LEU A 149 4.61 -14.66 4.82
CA LEU A 149 3.42 -14.03 4.24
C LEU A 149 3.70 -12.58 3.81
N LYS A 150 4.45 -11.82 4.62
CA LYS A 150 4.87 -10.47 4.21
C LYS A 150 5.82 -10.48 3.02
N LEU A 151 6.73 -11.45 2.93
CA LEU A 151 7.57 -11.63 1.76
C LEU A 151 6.74 -11.94 0.51
N LEU A 152 5.80 -12.89 0.60
CA LEU A 152 4.88 -13.25 -0.48
C LEU A 152 4.02 -12.05 -0.93
N THR A 153 3.46 -11.29 0.00
CA THR A 153 2.67 -10.09 -0.32
C THR A 153 3.51 -8.98 -0.95
N LEU A 154 4.80 -8.84 -0.59
CA LEU A 154 5.72 -7.93 -1.26
C LEU A 154 6.04 -8.37 -2.70
N LEU A 155 6.21 -9.68 -2.93
CA LEU A 155 6.38 -10.26 -4.26
C LEU A 155 5.17 -10.00 -5.16
N ILE A 156 3.96 -10.26 -4.63
CA ILE A 156 2.68 -9.97 -5.31
C ILE A 156 2.57 -8.46 -5.60
N HIS A 157 2.84 -7.61 -4.60
CA HIS A 157 2.77 -6.15 -4.74
C HIS A 157 3.70 -5.62 -5.83
N LYS A 158 4.96 -6.10 -5.87
CA LYS A 158 5.91 -5.72 -6.94
C LYS A 158 5.38 -6.09 -8.31
N ARG A 159 4.75 -7.26 -8.45
CA ARG A 159 4.24 -7.73 -9.73
C ARG A 159 3.01 -6.97 -10.21
N ILE A 160 2.04 -6.74 -9.31
CA ILE A 160 0.89 -5.87 -9.58
C ILE A 160 1.36 -4.46 -9.95
N THR A 161 2.40 -3.94 -9.28
CA THR A 161 2.96 -2.62 -9.58
C THR A 161 3.60 -2.56 -10.97
N LYS A 162 4.41 -3.58 -11.33
CA LYS A 162 4.99 -3.71 -12.68
C LYS A 162 3.89 -3.74 -13.75
N TRP A 163 2.84 -4.52 -13.55
CA TRP A 163 1.67 -4.57 -14.43
C TRP A 163 0.96 -3.22 -14.53
N ALA A 164 0.65 -2.58 -13.40
CA ALA A 164 -0.08 -1.32 -13.37
C ALA A 164 0.68 -0.18 -14.08
N ILE A 165 2.00 -0.15 -13.95
CA ILE A 165 2.86 0.79 -14.67
C ILE A 165 2.89 0.46 -16.16
N ALA A 166 3.14 -0.81 -16.53
CA ALA A 166 3.24 -1.23 -17.93
C ALA A 166 1.93 -0.98 -18.72
N ARG A 167 0.78 -1.07 -18.04
CA ARG A 167 -0.54 -0.80 -18.62
C ARG A 167 -1.02 0.64 -18.46
N GLY A 168 -0.22 1.54 -17.89
CA GLY A 168 -0.56 2.96 -17.71
C GLY A 168 -1.76 3.19 -16.78
N LEU A 169 -2.00 2.28 -15.83
CA LEU A 169 -3.18 2.29 -14.95
C LEU A 169 -3.04 3.26 -13.77
N ILE A 170 -1.81 3.70 -13.47
CA ILE A 170 -1.52 4.65 -12.40
C ILE A 170 -1.47 6.06 -12.99
N PRO A 171 -2.41 6.96 -12.64
CA PRO A 171 -2.39 8.32 -13.16
C PRO A 171 -1.17 9.12 -12.69
N ASP A 172 -0.73 10.10 -13.50
CA ASP A 172 0.44 10.93 -13.19
C ASP A 172 0.27 11.79 -11.94
N TYR A 173 -0.97 12.11 -11.57
CA TYR A 173 -1.30 12.88 -10.36
C TYR A 173 -1.33 12.01 -9.08
N GLN A 174 -1.17 10.69 -9.18
CA GLN A 174 -1.09 9.82 -8.01
C GLN A 174 0.34 9.78 -7.44
N ASN A 175 0.50 10.36 -6.25
CA ASN A 175 1.79 10.39 -5.55
C ASN A 175 1.87 9.42 -4.36
N GLY A 176 0.73 9.08 -3.75
CA GLY A 176 0.68 8.17 -2.61
C GLY A 176 1.08 6.75 -3.03
N PHE A 177 1.88 6.08 -2.19
CA PHE A 177 2.31 4.68 -2.38
C PHE A 177 2.99 4.39 -3.72
N ARG A 178 3.60 5.42 -4.35
CA ARG A 178 4.31 5.30 -5.63
C ARG A 178 5.78 5.59 -5.45
N GLU A 179 6.63 4.66 -5.89
CA GLU A 179 8.09 4.82 -5.80
C GLU A 179 8.55 6.07 -6.57
N GLY A 180 9.47 6.84 -5.97
CA GLY A 180 9.97 8.10 -6.53
C GLY A 180 9.08 9.32 -6.27
N TYR A 181 7.83 9.15 -5.85
CA TYR A 181 6.93 10.25 -5.54
C TYR A 181 6.90 10.53 -4.03
N ARG A 182 6.82 11.82 -3.67
CA ARG A 182 6.85 12.26 -2.27
C ARG A 182 5.62 13.09 -1.95
N THR A 183 5.25 13.11 -0.68
CA THR A 183 4.13 13.92 -0.15
C THR A 183 4.26 15.39 -0.51
N ASN A 184 5.50 15.92 -0.63
CA ASN A 184 5.77 17.32 -0.93
C ASN A 184 5.41 17.73 -2.37
N ASN A 185 5.29 16.78 -3.30
CA ASN A 185 5.00 17.08 -4.70
C ASN A 185 3.59 17.71 -4.85
N ASN A 186 2.59 17.18 -4.13
CA ASN A 186 1.20 17.67 -4.23
C ASN A 186 1.03 19.11 -3.69
N PRO A 187 1.52 19.45 -2.48
CA PRO A 187 1.49 20.83 -1.99
C PRO A 187 2.25 21.80 -2.90
N PHE A 188 3.34 21.36 -3.53
CA PHE A 188 4.07 22.18 -4.49
C PHE A 188 3.21 22.49 -5.74
N ILE A 189 2.58 21.46 -6.33
CA ILE A 189 1.67 21.65 -7.47
C ILE A 189 0.53 22.61 -7.11
N LEU A 190 -0.11 22.41 -5.95
CA LEU A 190 -1.20 23.29 -5.50
C LEU A 190 -0.73 24.74 -5.31
N ARG A 191 0.49 24.93 -4.79
CA ARG A 191 1.09 26.26 -4.68
C ARG A 191 1.29 26.90 -6.05
N CYS A 192 1.84 26.17 -7.02
CA CYS A 192 2.04 26.66 -8.38
C CYS A 192 0.71 27.06 -9.04
N VAL A 193 -0.32 26.22 -8.91
CA VAL A 193 -1.68 26.52 -9.43
C VAL A 193 -2.23 27.80 -8.81
N LYS A 194 -2.09 27.96 -7.49
CA LYS A 194 -2.52 29.17 -6.77
C LYS A 194 -1.79 30.42 -7.25
N GLU A 195 -0.47 30.35 -7.39
CA GLU A 195 0.36 31.49 -7.83
C GLU A 195 0.04 31.88 -9.28
N TRP A 196 -0.10 30.89 -10.17
CA TRP A 196 -0.49 31.11 -11.57
C TRP A 196 -1.88 31.74 -11.68
N ALA A 197 -2.87 31.22 -10.95
CA ALA A 197 -4.24 31.75 -10.99
C ALA A 197 -4.29 33.19 -10.49
N ARG A 198 -3.56 33.51 -9.41
CA ARG A 198 -3.44 34.88 -8.89
C ARG A 198 -2.84 35.83 -9.93
N ALA A 199 -1.80 35.40 -10.66
CA ALA A 199 -1.17 36.21 -11.69
C ALA A 199 -2.09 36.50 -12.89
N ASN A 200 -3.06 35.61 -13.16
CA ASN A 200 -3.98 35.70 -14.29
C ASN A 200 -5.39 36.17 -13.89
N GLY A 201 -5.61 36.55 -12.64
CA GLY A 201 -6.93 37.00 -12.16
C GLY A 201 -7.99 35.90 -12.06
N PHE A 202 -7.58 34.62 -12.00
CA PHE A 202 -8.49 33.49 -11.82
C PHE A 202 -8.64 33.11 -10.34
N THR A 203 -9.83 32.62 -9.99
CA THR A 203 -10.12 32.03 -8.68
C THR A 203 -9.94 30.52 -8.72
N VAL A 204 -9.18 29.96 -7.78
CA VAL A 204 -9.02 28.50 -7.61
C VAL A 204 -9.93 28.03 -6.50
N TYR A 205 -10.81 27.07 -6.81
CA TYR A 205 -11.62 26.36 -5.83
C TYR A 205 -10.99 24.99 -5.55
N VAL A 206 -10.92 24.59 -4.28
CA VAL A 206 -10.30 23.33 -3.85
C VAL A 206 -11.30 22.56 -2.99
N ALA A 207 -11.51 21.29 -3.33
CA ALA A 207 -12.22 20.34 -2.49
C ALA A 207 -11.21 19.40 -1.83
N ALA A 208 -11.22 19.36 -0.49
CA ALA A 208 -10.48 18.36 0.27
C ALA A 208 -11.41 17.18 0.55
N VAL A 209 -11.16 16.06 -0.14
CA VAL A 209 -11.95 14.83 0.00
C VAL A 209 -11.09 13.77 0.67
N ASP A 210 -11.63 13.13 1.71
CA ASP A 210 -10.97 12.05 2.44
C ASP A 210 -11.91 10.87 2.62
N ALA A 211 -11.36 9.66 2.59
CA ALA A 211 -12.12 8.42 2.71
C ALA A 211 -12.02 7.86 4.13
N THR A 212 -13.16 7.76 4.82
CA THR A 212 -13.22 7.16 6.16
C THR A 212 -12.99 5.65 6.08
N ASN A 213 -12.02 5.13 6.86
CA ASN A 213 -11.70 3.70 6.97
C ASN A 213 -11.45 3.01 5.62
N ALA A 214 -10.76 3.67 4.68
CA ALA A 214 -10.63 3.22 3.28
C ALA A 214 -10.25 1.74 3.09
N PHE A 215 -9.32 1.19 3.88
CA PHE A 215 -8.93 -0.21 3.76
C PHE A 215 -10.04 -1.16 4.25
N PRO A 216 -10.52 -1.06 5.52
CA PRO A 216 -11.65 -1.88 5.96
C PRO A 216 -12.96 -1.73 5.19
N SER A 217 -13.23 -0.54 4.66
CA SER A 217 -14.50 -0.25 3.97
C SER A 217 -14.49 -0.64 2.49
N THR A 218 -13.40 -1.24 1.99
CA THR A 218 -13.30 -1.69 0.61
C THR A 218 -14.20 -2.92 0.38
N ASP A 219 -15.18 -2.80 -0.52
CA ASP A 219 -16.01 -3.93 -0.95
C ASP A 219 -15.19 -4.88 -1.84
N HIS A 220 -14.82 -6.05 -1.28
CA HIS A 220 -13.99 -7.03 -2.00
C HIS A 220 -14.60 -7.52 -3.32
N PRO A 221 -15.90 -7.88 -3.40
CA PRO A 221 -16.52 -8.26 -4.68
C PRO A 221 -16.36 -7.21 -5.78
N THR A 222 -16.61 -5.94 -5.46
CA THR A 222 -16.40 -4.83 -6.41
C THR A 222 -14.92 -4.67 -6.79
N LEU A 223 -14.00 -4.79 -5.83
CA LEU A 223 -12.56 -4.73 -6.11
C LEU A 223 -12.12 -5.84 -7.06
N TRP A 224 -12.48 -7.09 -6.77
CA TRP A 224 -12.12 -8.25 -7.60
C TRP A 224 -12.69 -8.13 -9.01
N LEU A 225 -13.97 -7.76 -9.12
CA LEU A 225 -14.63 -7.54 -10.41
C LEU A 225 -13.95 -6.42 -11.21
N LYS A 226 -13.49 -5.35 -10.54
CA LYS A 226 -12.75 -4.26 -11.19
C LYS A 226 -11.39 -4.76 -11.70
N LEU A 227 -10.63 -5.49 -10.87
CA LEU A 227 -9.31 -6.00 -11.24
C LEU A 227 -9.38 -6.97 -12.43
N ILE A 228 -10.32 -7.91 -12.43
CA ILE A 228 -10.47 -8.85 -13.56
C ILE A 228 -10.90 -8.15 -14.84
N ARG A 229 -11.80 -7.16 -14.75
CA ARG A 229 -12.17 -6.31 -15.91
C ARG A 229 -11.01 -5.49 -16.45
N MET A 230 -10.05 -5.13 -15.59
CA MET A 230 -8.82 -4.45 -16.00
C MET A 230 -7.79 -5.41 -16.61
N GLY A 231 -8.06 -6.72 -16.63
CA GLY A 231 -7.19 -7.74 -17.23
C GLY A 231 -6.31 -8.48 -16.22
N MET A 232 -6.58 -8.37 -14.92
CA MET A 232 -5.89 -9.19 -13.91
C MET A 232 -6.54 -10.57 -13.83
N GLY A 233 -5.81 -11.61 -14.21
CA GLY A 233 -6.21 -13.00 -14.11
C GLY A 233 -4.97 -13.90 -14.17
N GLY A 234 -5.05 -15.12 -13.65
CA GLY A 234 -3.93 -16.04 -13.47
C GLY A 234 -3.70 -16.40 -12.00
N ALA A 235 -2.72 -17.26 -11.74
CA ALA A 235 -2.55 -17.91 -10.43
C ALA A 235 -2.35 -16.94 -9.25
N ILE A 236 -1.83 -15.73 -9.47
CA ILE A 236 -1.72 -14.71 -8.40
C ILE A 236 -3.07 -14.07 -8.05
N PHE A 237 -4.00 -14.04 -9.00
CA PHE A 237 -5.34 -13.51 -8.81
C PHE A 237 -6.29 -14.53 -8.18
N ASP A 238 -6.11 -15.80 -8.52
CA ASP A 238 -6.92 -16.95 -8.05
C ASP A 238 -6.69 -17.27 -6.56
#